data_AF-A0A660SJP9-F1
#
_entry.id   AF-A0A660SJP9-F1
#
_cell.length_a   1.000
_cell.length_b   1.000
_cell.length_c   1.000
_cell.angle_alpha   90.00
_cell.angle_beta   90.00
_cell.angle_gamma   90.00
#
_symmetry.space_group_name_H-M   'P 1'
#
loop_
_entity.id
_entity.type
_entity.pdbx_description
1 polymer ?
#
loop_
_entity_poly.entity_id
_entity_poly.type
_entity_poly.pdbx_seq_one_letter_code
_entity_poly.pdbx_strand_id
1 'polypeptide(L)'
;MKILILYAALILTVTAIPIPERIHLHGFPYDKIIHFGMFFLLAILARRVLRLRDALLVVIGIAFWSELQQLFVPLRSVELPDLCANLIGGLFPLLLRG
;
A
#
# COMPACT_ATOMS: atom_id res chain seq x y z
N MET A 1 8.82 -16.02 1.67
CA MET A 1 9.73 -14.86 1.62
C MET A 1 9.84 -14.26 0.21
N LYS A 2 10.29 -14.99 -0.82
CA LYS A 2 10.46 -14.45 -2.20
C LYS A 2 9.21 -13.72 -2.75
N ILE A 3 8.03 -14.34 -2.62
CA ILE A 3 6.76 -13.76 -3.08
C ILE A 3 6.44 -12.43 -2.37
N LEU A 4 6.69 -12.33 -1.06
CA LEU A 4 6.47 -11.10 -0.31
C LEU A 4 7.37 -9.96 -0.81
N ILE A 5 8.65 -10.26 -1.05
CA ILE A 5 9.62 -9.27 -1.56
C ILE A 5 9.20 -8.79 -2.95
N LEU A 6 8.86 -9.72 -3.85
CA LEU A 6 8.39 -9.37 -5.19
C LEU A 6 7.11 -8.54 -5.17
N TYR A 7 6.18 -8.88 -4.27
CA TYR A 7 4.93 -8.15 -4.13
C TYR A 7 5.12 -6.75 -3.53
N ALA A 8 5.99 -6.60 -2.53
CA ALA A 8 6.36 -5.29 -2.00
C ALA A 8 7.05 -4.43 -3.07
N ALA A 9 7.98 -5.01 -3.84
CA ALA A 9 8.62 -4.32 -4.96
C ALA A 9 7.62 -3.90 -6.04
N LEU A 10 6.61 -4.74 -6.34
CA LEU A 10 5.53 -4.41 -7.26
C LEU A 10 4.74 -3.18 -6.77
N ILE A 11 4.34 -3.15 -5.50
CA ILE A 11 3.63 -1.99 -4.92
C ILE A 11 4.44 -0.72 -5.11
N LEU A 12 5.72 -0.75 -4.76
CA LEU A 12 6.60 0.43 -4.87
C LEU A 12 6.81 0.86 -6.32
N THR A 13 6.91 -0.09 -7.25
CA THR A 13 7.04 0.20 -8.68
C THR A 13 5.76 0.85 -9.23
N VAL A 14 4.59 0.31 -8.88
CA VAL A 14 3.29 0.84 -9.35
C VAL A 14 3.06 2.25 -8.82
N THR A 15 3.39 2.50 -7.56
CA THR A 15 3.23 3.82 -6.93
C THR A 15 4.27 4.85 -7.41
N ALA A 16 5.35 4.40 -8.05
CA ALA A 16 6.34 5.26 -8.71
C ALA A 16 5.98 5.64 -10.16
N ILE A 17 4.85 5.16 -10.71
CA ILE A 17 4.43 5.50 -12.08
C ILE A 17 3.84 6.92 -12.09
N PRO A 18 4.31 7.83 -12.97
CA PRO A 18 3.85 9.21 -13.07
C PRO A 18 2.49 9.30 -13.78
N ILE A 19 1.43 8.85 -13.11
CA ILE A 19 0.05 8.96 -13.59
C ILE A 19 -0.61 10.12 -12.83
N PRO A 20 -1.25 11.08 -13.52
CA PRO A 20 -1.97 12.16 -12.85
C PRO A 20 -3.01 11.65 -11.85
N GLU A 21 -3.05 12.25 -10.67
CA GLU A 21 -4.02 11.97 -9.59
C GLU A 21 -5.48 12.02 -10.06
N ARG A 22 -5.76 12.90 -11.05
CA ARG A 22 -7.12 13.29 -11.45
C ARG A 22 -7.71 12.53 -12.62
N ILE A 23 -7.44 11.23 -12.76
CA ILE A 23 -8.32 10.37 -13.58
C ILE A 23 -9.48 9.90 -12.68
N HIS A 24 -10.23 10.85 -12.11
CA HIS A 24 -11.48 10.58 -11.40
C HIS A 24 -12.56 10.24 -12.44
N LEU A 25 -12.55 9.00 -12.93
CA LEU A 25 -13.70 8.46 -13.66
C LEU A 25 -14.88 8.38 -12.68
N HIS A 26 -15.81 9.33 -12.80
CA HIS A 26 -17.17 9.26 -12.22
C HIS A 26 -17.33 9.31 -10.69
N GLY A 27 -16.48 10.05 -9.96
CA GLY A 27 -16.75 10.37 -8.54
C GLY A 27 -16.69 9.20 -7.55
N PHE A 28 -16.37 7.99 -8.02
CA PHE A 28 -16.20 6.81 -7.19
C PHE A 28 -14.71 6.62 -6.86
N PRO A 29 -14.33 6.33 -5.61
CA PRO A 29 -12.93 6.32 -5.15
C PRO A 29 -12.22 5.00 -5.51
N TYR A 30 -12.26 4.60 -6.79
CA TYR A 30 -11.65 3.35 -7.28
C TYR A 30 -10.19 3.21 -6.88
N ASP A 31 -9.44 4.30 -6.99
CA ASP A 31 -8.04 4.39 -6.61
C ASP A 31 -7.80 4.01 -5.13
N LYS A 32 -8.68 4.44 -4.22
CA LYS A 32 -8.56 4.17 -2.78
C LYS A 32 -8.88 2.71 -2.46
N ILE A 33 -9.78 2.09 -3.23
CA ILE A 33 -10.09 0.66 -3.12
C ILE A 33 -8.89 -0.19 -3.57
N ILE A 34 -8.18 0.25 -4.61
CA ILE A 34 -6.96 -0.41 -5.09
C ILE A 34 -5.86 -0.33 -4.02
N HIS A 35 -5.63 0.85 -3.43
CA HIS A 35 -4.72 1.05 -2.31
C HIS A 35 -5.04 0.11 -1.14
N PHE A 36 -6.30 0.10 -0.69
CA PHE A 36 -6.76 -0.83 0.35
C PHE A 36 -6.48 -2.29 -0.01
N GLY A 37 -6.88 -2.74 -1.20
CA GLY A 37 -6.74 -4.12 -1.64
C GLY A 37 -5.28 -4.57 -1.77
N MET A 38 -4.42 -3.70 -2.31
CA MET A 38 -2.99 -3.95 -2.46
C MET A 38 -2.33 -4.21 -1.11
N PHE A 39 -2.61 -3.35 -0.12
CA PHE A 39 -2.05 -3.47 1.23
C PHE A 39 -2.68 -4.60 2.05
N PHE A 40 -3.96 -4.91 1.82
CA PHE A 40 -4.61 -6.08 2.40
C PHE A 40 -3.92 -7.38 2.00
N LEU A 41 -3.60 -7.54 0.71
CA LEU A 41 -2.87 -8.70 0.23
C LEU A 41 -1.42 -8.71 0.74
N LEU A 42 -0.75 -7.55 0.79
CA LEU A 42 0.60 -7.42 1.36
C LEU A 42 0.62 -7.96 2.79
N ALA A 43 -0.33 -7.56 3.62
CA ALA A 43 -0.46 -7.98 5.00
C ALA A 43 -0.70 -9.50 5.15
N ILE A 44 -1.58 -10.08 4.32
CA ILE A 44 -1.79 -11.54 4.30
C ILE A 44 -0.49 -12.26 3.95
N LEU A 45 0.23 -11.82 2.92
CA LEU A 45 1.50 -12.43 2.50
C LEU A 45 2.58 -12.26 3.56
N ALA A 46 2.67 -11.09 4.18
CA ALA A 46 3.61 -10.80 5.25
C ALA A 46 3.37 -11.71 6.45
N ARG A 47 2.11 -11.83 6.90
CA ARG A 47 1.76 -12.66 8.06
C ARG A 47 2.01 -14.15 7.86
N ARG A 48 1.94 -14.65 6.62
CA ARG A 48 2.25 -16.06 6.28
C ARG A 48 3.73 -16.42 6.47
N VAL A 49 4.62 -15.43 6.42
CA VAL A 49 6.08 -15.69 6.41
C VAL A 49 6.85 -14.97 7.51
N LEU A 50 6.24 -13.99 8.17
CA LEU A 50 6.81 -13.19 9.24
C LEU A 50 5.99 -13.32 10.53
N ARG A 51 6.61 -12.97 11.67
CA ARG A 51 5.90 -12.78 12.94
C ARG A 51 5.03 -11.53 12.86
N LEU A 52 4.00 -11.43 13.71
CA LEU A 52 3.06 -10.30 13.70
C LEU A 52 3.78 -8.94 13.78
N ARG A 53 4.72 -8.79 14.71
CA ARG A 53 5.52 -7.57 14.87
C ARG A 53 6.23 -7.18 13.57
N ASP A 54 6.92 -8.13 12.94
CA ASP A 54 7.69 -7.88 11.72
C ASP A 54 6.76 -7.60 10.53
N ALA A 55 5.62 -8.29 10.45
CA ALA A 55 4.60 -8.03 9.45
C ALA A 55 4.00 -6.62 9.59
N LEU A 56 3.73 -6.15 10.82
CA LEU A 56 3.29 -4.79 11.10
C LEU A 56 4.33 -3.77 10.63
N LEU A 57 5.60 -3.98 10.97
CA LEU A 57 6.69 -3.09 10.56
C LEU A 57 6.81 -3.01 9.04
N VAL A 58 6.72 -4.15 8.33
CA VAL A 58 6.75 -4.18 6.87
C VAL A 58 5.56 -3.44 6.27
N VAL A 59 4.34 -3.71 6.73
CA VAL A 59 3.13 -3.08 6.21
C VAL A 59 3.15 -1.56 6.42
N ILE A 60 3.47 -1.12 7.65
CA ILE A 60 3.55 0.31 7.98
C ILE A 60 4.69 0.96 7.18
N GLY A 61 5.87 0.35 7.14
CA GLY A 61 7.02 0.87 6.42
C GLY A 61 6.73 1.06 4.93
N ILE A 62 6.12 0.07 4.27
CA ILE A 62 5.76 0.16 2.85
C ILE A 62 4.64 1.18 2.63
N ALA A 63 3.67 1.31 3.54
CA ALA A 63 2.57 2.28 3.41
C ALA A 63 3.07 3.73 3.47
N PHE A 64 3.97 4.03 4.40
CA PHE A 64 4.57 5.36 4.47
C PHE A 64 5.52 5.60 3.30
N TRP A 65 6.34 4.62 2.94
CA TRP A 65 7.29 4.79 1.84
C TRP A 65 6.60 4.96 0.49
N SER A 66 5.50 4.26 0.23
CA SER A 66 4.75 4.37 -1.03
C SER A 66 4.17 5.76 -1.27
N GLU A 67 3.81 6.47 -0.19
CA GLU A 67 3.35 7.86 -0.23
C GLU A 67 4.53 8.83 -0.28
N LEU A 68 5.53 8.67 0.59
CA LEU A 68 6.70 9.56 0.63
C LEU A 68 7.45 9.59 -0.70
N GLN A 69 7.53 8.47 -1.41
CA GLN A 69 8.19 8.46 -2.71
C GLN A 69 7.47 9.30 -3.77
N GLN A 70 6.16 9.56 -3.63
CA GLN A 70 5.40 10.40 -4.55
C GLN A 70 5.92 11.85 -4.56
N LEU A 71 6.60 12.31 -3.50
CA LEU A 71 7.30 13.60 -3.49
C LEU A 71 8.37 13.73 -4.60
N PHE A 72 8.86 12.61 -5.10
CA PHE A 72 9.90 12.54 -6.13
C PHE A 72 9.35 12.08 -7.49
N VAL A 73 8.07 11.72 -7.58
CA VAL A 73 7.45 11.21 -8.80
C VAL A 73 6.70 12.35 -9.50
N PRO A 74 7.04 12.71 -10.75
CA PRO A 74 6.31 13.73 -11.48
C PRO A 74 4.82 13.39 -11.58
N LEU A 75 3.97 14.42 -11.51
CA LEU A 75 2.50 14.28 -11.63
C LEU A 75 1.83 13.51 -10.48
N ARG A 76 2.54 13.33 -9.36
CA ARG A 76 2.03 12.78 -8.11
C ARG A 76 2.25 13.76 -6.96
N SER A 77 1.46 13.59 -5.91
CA SER A 77 1.55 14.31 -4.65
C SER A 77 1.08 13.39 -3.54
N VAL A 78 1.56 13.65 -2.32
CA VAL A 78 1.21 12.85 -1.15
C VAL A 78 -0.27 13.04 -0.83
N GLU A 79 -1.04 11.95 -0.84
CA GLU A 79 -2.47 11.97 -0.55
C GLU A 79 -2.74 11.29 0.80
N LEU A 80 -3.13 12.08 1.81
CA LEU A 80 -3.52 11.54 3.11
C LEU A 80 -4.61 10.44 3.01
N PRO A 81 -5.63 10.56 2.13
CA PRO A 81 -6.59 9.48 1.92
C PRO A 81 -5.97 8.16 1.45
N ASP A 82 -4.93 8.20 0.64
CA ASP A 82 -4.24 7.00 0.12
C ASP A 82 -3.39 6.37 1.21
N LEU A 83 -2.67 7.17 2.01
CA LEU A 83 -1.99 6.69 3.22
C LEU A 83 -2.97 5.97 4.16
N CYS A 84 -4.14 6.56 4.39
CA CYS A 84 -5.19 5.96 5.21
C CYS A 84 -5.69 4.64 4.61
N ALA A 85 -5.95 4.59 3.31
CA ALA A 85 -6.38 3.37 2.63
C ALA A 85 -5.31 2.26 2.72
N ASN A 86 -4.04 2.60 2.53
CA ASN A 86 -2.89 1.71 2.66
C ASN A 86 -2.80 1.12 4.08
N LEU A 87 -2.88 1.99 5.11
CA LEU A 87 -2.81 1.58 6.50
C LEU A 87 -4.02 0.73 6.92
N ILE A 88 -5.24 1.14 6.57
CA ILE A 88 -6.45 0.39 6.91
C ILE A 88 -6.43 -0.99 6.23
N GLY A 89 -6.10 -1.03 4.93
CA GLY A 89 -5.97 -2.26 4.16
C GLY A 89 -4.95 -3.21 4.77
N GLY A 90 -3.78 -2.69 5.16
CA GLY A 90 -2.71 -3.49 5.71
C GLY A 90 -2.90 -3.91 7.18
N LEU A 91 -3.46 -3.07 8.04
CA LEU A 91 -3.62 -3.35 9.47
C LEU A 91 -4.81 -4.26 9.75
N PHE A 92 -5.93 -4.07 9.05
CA PHE A 92 -7.16 -4.83 9.25
C PHE A 92 -6.95 -6.37 9.25
N PRO A 93 -6.31 -7.00 8.24
CA PRO A 93 -6.11 -8.45 8.22
C PRO A 93 -5.07 -8.94 9.24
N LEU A 94 -4.15 -8.08 9.69
CA LEU A 94 -3.18 -8.44 10.74
C LEU A 94 -3.84 -8.48 12.11
N LEU A 95 -4.78 -7.57 12.38
CA LEU A 95 -5.52 -7.50 13.63
C LEU A 95 -6.57 -8.60 13.77
N LEU A 96 -7.20 -9.03 12.67
CA LEU A 96 -8.15 -10.15 12.66
C LEU A 96 -7.50 -11.53 12.89
N ARG A 97 -6.18 -11.62 12.74
CA ARG A 97 -5.39 -12.86 12.88
C ARG A 97 -4.34 -12.76 14.00
N GLY A 98 -4.48 -11.75 14.86
CA GLY A 98 -3.68 -11.52 16.06
C GLY A 98 -4.03 -12.49 17.17
#